data_AF-A0A524QR45-F1
#
_entry.id   AF-A0A524QR45-F1
#
_cell.length_a   1.000
_cell.length_b   1.000
_cell.length_c   1.000
_cell.angle_alpha   90.00
_cell.angle_beta   90.00
_cell.angle_gamma   90.00
#
_symmetry.space_group_name_H-M   'P 1'
#
loop_
_entity.id
_entity.type
_entity.pdbx_description
1 polymer ?
#
loop_
_entity_poly.entity_id
_entity_poly.type
_entity_poly.pdbx_seq_one_letter_code
_entity_poly.pdbx_strand_id
1 'polypeptide(L)'
;MSVSTFYDRFERHAKGEGLKGHATHYCSGCGHGLAHKYMAEAIDELGIQDRTIAISPVGCSVFLYYYMNVGNSQAAHGRAPVVGLGHKLANPESIVISYQGDGDLASIGLAETIHTAQVGLPISIIFINNAIYGMTGGQMAPTSLLGQQTTTTPRGRERSAGLPLRMAEMIGQLDGPVYVERVALFNAKQRVKAKKAIKKAIRLQVENKGYSFVEVLSECPTHLKMTPLEAEKWVEEEMVPVFPLGVQKDIVEEITPDLEFKPFTPSFDEQVIKGLIVEGEEGKVERYTSSFPEHIAKDDISLKLAGAGGDGAQTAALLITRMA
;
A
#
# COMPACT_ATOMS: atom_id res chain seq x y z
N MET A 1 20.34 23.78 6.42
CA MET A 1 20.64 22.61 5.57
C MET A 1 19.33 21.88 5.39
N SER A 2 18.90 21.60 4.16
CA SER A 2 17.70 20.78 3.94
C SER A 2 17.94 19.44 4.62
N VAL A 3 17.13 19.09 5.62
CA VAL A 3 17.09 17.71 6.11
C VAL A 3 16.54 16.88 4.94
N SER A 4 17.14 15.72 4.67
CA SER A 4 16.62 14.84 3.62
C SER A 4 15.34 14.19 4.12
N THR A 5 14.37 13.99 3.22
CA THR A 5 13.20 13.15 3.52
C THR A 5 13.59 11.70 3.83
N PHE A 6 14.76 11.21 3.42
CA PHE A 6 15.26 9.92 3.90
C PHE A 6 16.04 10.06 5.20
N TYR A 7 15.95 9.05 6.07
CA TYR A 7 16.91 8.89 7.16
C TYR A 7 18.32 8.72 6.61
N ASP A 8 19.30 9.28 7.31
CA ASP A 8 20.72 9.15 6.94
C ASP A 8 21.17 7.67 6.92
N ARG A 9 20.53 6.80 7.71
CA ARG A 9 20.81 5.36 7.79
C ARG A 9 19.51 4.58 7.98
N PHE A 10 19.41 3.40 7.35
CA PHE A 10 18.24 2.54 7.45
C PHE A 10 18.41 1.45 8.52
N GLU A 11 17.45 1.32 9.44
CA GLU A 11 17.58 0.49 10.66
C GLU A 11 17.81 -1.00 10.39
N ARG A 12 17.33 -1.57 9.27
CA ARG A 12 17.64 -2.96 8.86
C ARG A 12 19.12 -3.31 8.95
N HIS A 13 19.91 -2.30 8.62
CA HIS A 13 21.36 -2.36 8.54
C HIS A 13 21.94 -1.33 9.50
N ALA A 14 21.34 -1.18 10.70
CA ALA A 14 21.89 -0.40 11.81
C ALA A 14 23.30 -0.88 12.24
N LYS A 15 23.73 -2.06 11.76
CA LYS A 15 25.11 -2.57 11.85
C LYS A 15 25.85 -2.66 10.50
N GLY A 16 25.18 -2.36 9.39
CA GLY A 16 25.79 -2.33 8.06
C GLY A 16 26.58 -1.04 7.87
N GLU A 17 27.86 -1.16 7.54
CA GLU A 17 28.74 -0.04 7.21
C GLU A 17 28.70 0.29 5.72
N GLY A 18 28.99 1.55 5.36
CA GLY A 18 29.00 2.03 3.98
C GLY A 18 27.67 1.78 3.26
N LEU A 19 27.72 1.35 1.99
CA LEU A 19 26.55 1.11 1.14
C LEU A 19 25.49 0.22 1.77
N LYS A 20 25.87 -0.73 2.64
CA LYS A 20 24.91 -1.61 3.33
C LYS A 20 24.02 -0.84 4.28
N GLY A 21 24.53 0.20 4.95
CA GLY A 21 23.75 1.06 5.85
C GLY A 21 22.72 1.95 5.16
N HIS A 22 22.83 2.10 3.83
CA HIS A 22 21.96 2.94 3.00
C HIS A 22 21.12 2.12 1.99
N ALA A 23 21.20 0.78 2.05
CA ALA A 23 20.46 -0.10 1.16
C ALA A 23 19.07 -0.44 1.72
N THR A 24 18.05 -0.47 0.85
CA THR A 24 16.69 -0.83 1.26
C THR A 24 16.53 -2.34 1.51
N HIS A 25 15.42 -2.71 2.15
CA HIS A 25 14.96 -4.09 2.34
C HIS A 25 14.60 -4.80 1.03
N TYR A 26 14.38 -4.05 -0.06
CA TYR A 26 13.79 -4.57 -1.27
C TYR A 26 14.77 -5.39 -2.11
N CYS A 27 14.22 -6.35 -2.84
CA CYS A 27 14.96 -7.19 -3.76
C CYS A 27 15.57 -6.36 -4.90
N SER A 28 16.70 -6.83 -5.46
CA SER A 28 17.31 -6.21 -6.63
C SER A 28 16.33 -6.16 -7.80
N GLY A 29 16.17 -4.99 -8.42
CA GLY A 29 15.22 -4.78 -9.51
C GLY A 29 13.77 -4.56 -9.08
N CYS A 30 13.47 -4.50 -7.78
CA CYS A 30 12.14 -4.16 -7.31
C CYS A 30 11.84 -2.65 -7.47
N GLY A 31 10.66 -2.32 -8.00
CA GLY A 31 10.26 -0.93 -8.25
C GLY A 31 10.02 -0.07 -7.00
N HIS A 32 9.87 -0.68 -5.82
CA HIS A 32 9.63 0.07 -4.57
C HIS A 32 10.71 1.12 -4.27
N GLY A 33 11.98 0.83 -4.55
CA GLY A 33 13.07 1.77 -4.32
C GLY A 33 12.95 3.05 -5.17
N LEU A 34 12.50 2.92 -6.42
CA LEU A 34 12.26 4.06 -7.31
C LEU A 34 11.03 4.85 -6.87
N ALA A 35 9.93 4.17 -6.53
CA ALA A 35 8.73 4.82 -6.03
C ALA A 35 9.00 5.63 -4.75
N HIS A 36 9.77 5.07 -3.80
CA HIS A 36 10.21 5.76 -2.60
C HIS A 36 11.06 6.97 -2.94
N LYS A 37 12.03 6.83 -3.84
CA LYS A 37 12.86 7.96 -4.29
C LYS A 37 11.99 9.10 -4.83
N TYR A 38 11.01 8.82 -5.68
CA TYR A 38 10.16 9.86 -6.26
C TYR A 38 9.21 10.50 -5.25
N MET A 39 8.72 9.71 -4.28
CA MET A 39 7.96 10.23 -3.15
C MET A 39 8.81 11.17 -2.29
N ALA A 40 10.04 10.78 -1.94
CA ALA A 40 10.96 11.61 -1.15
C ALA A 40 11.36 12.89 -1.88
N GLU A 41 11.73 12.80 -3.17
CA GLU A 41 12.02 13.98 -4.00
C GLU A 41 10.82 14.93 -4.07
N ALA A 42 9.58 14.42 -4.17
CA ALA A 42 8.40 15.26 -4.16
C ALA A 42 8.20 15.99 -2.82
N ILE A 43 8.44 15.31 -1.68
CA ILE A 43 8.33 15.89 -0.34
C ILE A 43 9.41 16.98 -0.15
N ASP A 44 10.65 16.69 -0.53
CA ASP A 44 11.77 17.65 -0.46
C ASP A 44 11.51 18.88 -1.35
N GLU A 45 11.13 18.65 -2.62
CA GLU A 45 10.87 19.73 -3.58
C GLU A 45 9.66 20.61 -3.19
N LEU A 46 8.72 20.09 -2.40
CA LEU A 46 7.56 20.82 -1.89
C LEU A 46 7.80 21.44 -0.51
N GLY A 47 8.87 21.07 0.20
CA GLY A 47 9.22 21.60 1.52
C GLY A 47 8.23 21.22 2.63
N ILE A 48 7.66 20.01 2.56
CA ILE A 48 6.51 19.57 3.39
C ILE A 48 6.86 18.42 4.36
N GLN A 49 8.15 18.13 4.55
CA GLN A 49 8.63 17.02 5.37
C GLN A 49 8.00 16.99 6.77
N ASP A 50 8.08 18.09 7.52
CA ASP A 50 7.63 18.18 8.91
C ASP A 50 6.11 18.06 9.11
N ARG A 51 5.32 18.19 8.03
CA ARG A 51 3.86 17.98 8.06
C ARG A 51 3.41 16.72 7.34
N THR A 52 4.34 15.91 6.83
CA THR A 52 4.01 14.68 6.11
C THR A 52 3.80 13.51 7.08
N ILE A 53 2.74 12.74 6.86
CA ILE A 53 2.45 11.48 7.53
C ILE A 53 2.40 10.38 6.48
N ALA A 54 3.39 9.49 6.50
CA ALA A 54 3.46 8.31 5.65
C ALA A 54 2.78 7.12 6.33
N ILE A 55 1.79 6.54 5.67
CA ILE A 55 1.05 5.37 6.14
C ILE A 55 1.54 4.14 5.39
N SER A 56 1.96 3.14 6.16
CA SER A 56 2.61 1.94 5.64
C SER A 56 1.93 0.68 6.20
N PRO A 57 1.09 0.01 5.40
CA PRO A 57 0.44 -1.21 5.84
C PRO A 57 1.27 -2.45 5.56
N VAL A 58 0.82 -3.57 6.13
CA VAL A 58 1.40 -4.91 5.95
C VAL A 58 1.55 -5.27 4.46
N GLY A 59 2.74 -5.75 4.10
CA GLY A 59 3.16 -6.02 2.72
C GLY A 59 4.57 -5.48 2.49
N CYS A 60 5.13 -5.65 1.28
CA CYS A 60 6.43 -5.03 0.95
C CYS A 60 6.42 -3.51 1.23
N SER A 61 5.26 -2.87 1.01
CA SER A 61 4.95 -1.49 1.35
C SER A 61 5.27 -1.09 2.80
N VAL A 62 5.18 -2.04 3.74
CA VAL A 62 5.38 -1.77 5.18
C VAL A 62 6.74 -1.18 5.46
N PHE A 63 7.77 -1.51 4.66
CA PHE A 63 9.13 -1.07 4.93
C PHE A 63 9.36 0.43 4.75
N LEU A 64 8.38 1.17 4.19
CA LEU A 64 8.47 2.63 4.01
C LEU A 64 8.92 3.37 5.28
N TYR A 65 8.40 2.99 6.45
CA TYR A 65 8.71 3.69 7.70
C TYR A 65 10.16 3.52 8.16
N TYR A 66 10.91 2.54 7.63
CA TYR A 66 12.34 2.42 7.92
C TYR A 66 13.22 3.40 7.16
N TYR A 67 12.66 4.11 6.18
CA TYR A 67 13.44 4.96 5.27
C TYR A 67 13.05 6.42 5.37
N MET A 68 11.77 6.73 5.56
CA MET A 68 11.27 8.10 5.48
C MET A 68 11.35 8.80 6.83
N ASN A 69 12.11 9.89 6.89
CA ASN A 69 12.18 10.82 8.01
C ASN A 69 10.99 11.80 7.99
N VAL A 70 9.80 11.26 8.22
CA VAL A 70 8.52 12.00 8.33
C VAL A 70 7.71 11.38 9.48
N GLY A 71 6.50 11.89 9.75
CA GLY A 71 5.57 11.17 10.62
C GLY A 71 5.24 9.80 10.01
N ASN A 72 5.43 8.71 10.75
CA ASN A 72 5.16 7.37 10.23
C ASN A 72 4.02 6.71 11.02
N SER A 73 3.07 6.11 10.31
CA SER A 73 1.99 5.33 10.89
C SER A 73 1.92 3.96 10.22
N GLN A 74 2.15 2.90 10.98
CA GLN A 74 1.91 1.54 10.51
C GLN A 74 0.40 1.25 10.61
N ALA A 75 -0.18 0.67 9.56
CA ALA A 75 -1.59 0.27 9.57
C ALA A 75 -1.73 -1.27 9.49
N ALA A 76 -2.75 -1.80 10.15
CA ALA A 76 -3.16 -3.19 9.93
C ALA A 76 -3.49 -3.41 8.44
N HIS A 77 -3.33 -4.65 7.98
CA HIS A 77 -3.55 -5.00 6.57
C HIS A 77 -4.96 -4.61 6.10
N GLY A 78 -5.05 -3.84 5.03
CA GLY A 78 -6.27 -3.29 4.43
C GLY A 78 -6.80 -2.01 5.08
N ARG A 79 -6.19 -1.53 6.18
CA ARG A 79 -6.73 -0.42 6.98
C ARG A 79 -6.04 0.92 6.74
N ALA A 80 -5.02 0.97 5.90
CA ALA A 80 -4.31 2.22 5.60
C ALA A 80 -5.22 3.38 5.13
N PRO A 81 -6.26 3.16 4.27
CA PRO A 81 -7.13 4.26 3.84
C PRO A 81 -7.90 4.92 5.00
N VAL A 82 -8.46 4.13 5.92
CA VAL A 82 -9.20 4.65 7.08
C VAL A 82 -8.31 5.24 8.15
N VAL A 83 -7.11 4.68 8.36
CA VAL A 83 -6.08 5.32 9.20
C VAL A 83 -5.71 6.69 8.61
N GLY A 84 -5.63 6.80 7.29
CA GLY A 84 -5.39 8.07 6.59
C GLY A 84 -6.49 9.09 6.78
N LEU A 85 -7.75 8.67 6.71
CA LEU A 85 -8.88 9.54 7.07
C LEU A 85 -8.75 10.03 8.50
N GLY A 86 -8.43 9.14 9.46
CA GLY A 86 -8.23 9.52 10.86
C GLY A 86 -7.17 10.61 11.04
N HIS A 87 -6.00 10.44 10.45
CA HIS A 87 -4.93 11.46 10.48
C HIS A 87 -5.37 12.78 9.85
N LYS A 88 -6.01 12.73 8.68
CA LYS A 88 -6.44 13.94 7.98
C LYS A 88 -7.53 14.69 8.73
N LEU A 89 -8.45 13.97 9.37
CA LEU A 89 -9.51 14.56 10.18
C LEU A 89 -8.98 15.16 11.49
N ALA A 90 -8.03 14.49 12.14
CA ALA A 90 -7.43 14.97 13.39
C ALA A 90 -6.48 16.15 13.17
N ASN A 91 -5.75 16.17 12.05
CA ASN A 91 -4.85 17.24 11.66
C ASN A 91 -5.06 17.63 10.18
N PRO A 92 -6.01 18.55 9.89
CA PRO A 92 -6.36 18.99 8.55
C PRO A 92 -5.18 19.45 7.69
N GLU A 93 -4.18 20.07 8.33
CA GLU A 93 -3.01 20.68 7.68
C GLU A 93 -1.92 19.65 7.32
N SER A 94 -2.04 18.42 7.83
CA SER A 94 -1.08 17.36 7.54
C SER A 94 -1.17 16.88 6.08
N ILE A 95 -0.04 16.44 5.55
CA ILE A 95 0.07 15.78 4.25
C ILE A 95 0.09 14.27 4.48
N VAL A 96 -1.06 13.63 4.31
CA VAL A 96 -1.26 12.19 4.49
C VAL A 96 -0.99 11.46 3.19
N ILE A 97 0.03 10.59 3.18
CA ILE A 97 0.41 9.76 2.03
C ILE A 97 0.26 8.30 2.42
N SER A 98 -0.65 7.58 1.76
CA SER A 98 -0.84 6.14 1.95
C SER A 98 -0.08 5.38 0.87
N TYR A 99 0.85 4.50 1.26
CA TYR A 99 1.65 3.70 0.33
C TYR A 99 1.25 2.23 0.42
N GLN A 100 0.51 1.72 -0.55
CA GLN A 100 -0.16 0.42 -0.44
C GLN A 100 0.24 -0.53 -1.58
N GLY A 101 0.26 -1.83 -1.31
CA GLY A 101 0.44 -2.88 -2.32
C GLY A 101 -0.89 -3.55 -2.71
N ASP A 102 -0.84 -4.48 -3.68
CA ASP A 102 -2.02 -5.13 -4.27
C ASP A 102 -2.97 -5.78 -3.27
N GLY A 103 -2.45 -6.65 -2.41
CA GLY A 103 -3.30 -7.35 -1.43
C GLY A 103 -3.91 -6.43 -0.40
N ASP A 104 -3.15 -5.41 -0.02
CA ASP A 104 -3.58 -4.44 0.96
C ASP A 104 -4.74 -3.60 0.42
N LEU A 105 -4.55 -3.02 -0.76
CA LEU A 105 -5.48 -2.06 -1.34
C LEU A 105 -6.64 -2.72 -2.10
N ALA A 106 -6.32 -3.66 -2.99
CA ALA A 106 -7.28 -4.20 -3.95
C ALA A 106 -7.99 -5.47 -3.44
N SER A 107 -7.56 -6.03 -2.30
CA SER A 107 -8.17 -7.21 -1.70
C SER A 107 -8.83 -6.89 -0.36
N ILE A 108 -8.13 -7.10 0.76
CA ILE A 108 -8.73 -6.98 2.10
C ILE A 108 -9.12 -5.54 2.43
N GLY A 109 -8.45 -4.55 1.84
CA GLY A 109 -8.76 -3.12 1.99
C GLY A 109 -9.69 -2.54 0.93
N LEU A 110 -10.24 -3.35 0.00
CA LEU A 110 -11.00 -2.84 -1.14
C LEU A 110 -12.13 -1.88 -0.72
N ALA A 111 -12.96 -2.30 0.25
CA ALA A 111 -14.06 -1.47 0.74
C ALA A 111 -13.54 -0.15 1.35
N GLU A 112 -12.51 -0.23 2.19
CA GLU A 112 -11.92 0.95 2.83
C GLU A 112 -11.36 1.93 1.80
N THR A 113 -10.65 1.42 0.79
CA THR A 113 -10.11 2.24 -0.30
C THR A 113 -11.21 2.94 -1.08
N ILE A 114 -12.28 2.22 -1.46
CA ILE A 114 -13.40 2.81 -2.21
C ILE A 114 -14.14 3.86 -1.37
N HIS A 115 -14.40 3.58 -0.09
CA HIS A 115 -15.07 4.53 0.78
C HIS A 115 -14.21 5.78 1.05
N THR A 116 -12.92 5.63 1.35
CA THR A 116 -12.00 6.77 1.52
C THR A 116 -11.89 7.60 0.24
N ALA A 117 -11.83 6.96 -0.93
CA ALA A 117 -11.80 7.65 -2.21
C ALA A 117 -13.09 8.44 -2.46
N GLN A 118 -14.26 7.85 -2.19
CA GLN A 118 -15.56 8.50 -2.36
C GLN A 118 -15.75 9.69 -1.40
N VAL A 119 -15.22 9.61 -0.18
CA VAL A 119 -15.20 10.74 0.77
C VAL A 119 -14.43 11.94 0.21
N GLY A 120 -13.42 11.72 -0.64
CA GLY A 120 -12.78 12.78 -1.42
C GLY A 120 -11.86 13.72 -0.63
N LEU A 121 -11.62 13.46 0.67
CA LEU A 121 -10.72 14.28 1.48
C LEU A 121 -9.29 14.30 0.88
N PRO A 122 -8.54 15.41 1.04
CA PRO A 122 -7.20 15.55 0.49
C PRO A 122 -6.22 14.54 1.11
N ILE A 123 -6.13 13.36 0.50
CA ILE A 123 -5.22 12.26 0.83
C ILE A 123 -4.62 11.78 -0.48
N SER A 124 -3.34 11.45 -0.47
CA SER A 124 -2.65 10.90 -1.63
C SER A 124 -2.37 9.42 -1.43
N ILE A 125 -2.96 8.56 -2.26
CA ILE A 125 -2.66 7.13 -2.28
C ILE A 125 -1.68 6.83 -3.41
N ILE A 126 -0.56 6.22 -3.06
CA ILE A 126 0.40 5.64 -4.00
C ILE A 126 0.22 4.12 -3.95
N PHE A 127 -0.42 3.58 -4.98
CA PHE A 127 -0.71 2.17 -5.11
C PHE A 127 0.37 1.48 -5.94
N ILE A 128 1.15 0.60 -5.34
CA ILE A 128 2.13 -0.22 -6.02
C ILE A 128 1.46 -1.50 -6.51
N ASN A 129 1.14 -1.54 -7.80
CA ASN A 129 0.61 -2.72 -8.47
C ASN A 129 1.77 -3.53 -9.05
N ASN A 130 2.17 -4.58 -8.35
CA ASN A 130 3.16 -5.55 -8.81
C ASN A 130 2.53 -6.91 -9.16
N ALA A 131 1.20 -6.93 -9.29
CA ALA A 131 0.37 -8.06 -9.68
C ALA A 131 0.57 -9.32 -8.82
N ILE A 132 1.03 -9.19 -7.57
CA ILE A 132 1.35 -10.34 -6.72
C ILE A 132 1.43 -10.00 -5.22
N TYR A 133 1.21 -10.98 -4.34
CA TYR A 133 1.51 -10.79 -2.91
C TYR A 133 2.98 -11.04 -2.62
N GLY A 134 3.78 -9.98 -2.75
CA GLY A 134 5.24 -10.08 -2.65
C GLY A 134 5.75 -10.55 -1.28
N MET A 135 5.31 -9.94 -0.18
CA MET A 135 5.90 -10.22 1.15
C MET A 135 5.59 -11.63 1.66
N THR A 136 4.42 -12.16 1.32
CA THR A 136 3.92 -13.43 1.87
C THR A 136 4.36 -14.65 1.07
N GLY A 137 5.13 -14.48 0.00
CA GLY A 137 5.67 -15.59 -0.77
C GLY A 137 5.06 -15.78 -2.16
N GLY A 138 4.49 -14.73 -2.75
CA GLY A 138 4.14 -14.73 -4.18
C GLY A 138 2.79 -15.36 -4.50
N GLN A 139 1.78 -15.14 -3.66
CA GLN A 139 0.40 -15.60 -3.89
C GLN A 139 -0.33 -14.72 -4.91
N MET A 140 -1.42 -15.26 -5.47
CA MET A 140 -2.31 -14.53 -6.36
C MET A 140 -2.85 -13.27 -5.69
N ALA A 141 -2.74 -12.16 -6.41
CA ALA A 141 -3.35 -10.88 -6.07
C ALA A 141 -4.60 -10.64 -6.92
N PRO A 142 -5.51 -9.74 -6.50
CA PRO A 142 -6.64 -9.32 -7.33
C PRO A 142 -6.22 -8.79 -8.70
N THR A 143 -5.03 -8.21 -8.80
CA THR A 143 -4.41 -7.66 -10.01
C THR A 143 -3.55 -8.67 -10.80
N SER A 144 -3.34 -9.90 -10.31
CA SER A 144 -2.60 -10.93 -11.05
C SER A 144 -3.27 -11.23 -12.40
N LEU A 145 -2.47 -11.32 -13.46
CA LEU A 145 -2.94 -11.48 -14.84
C LEU A 145 -3.54 -12.86 -15.10
N LEU A 146 -4.40 -12.97 -16.11
CA LEU A 146 -4.90 -14.27 -16.58
C LEU A 146 -3.71 -15.14 -17.03
N GLY A 147 -3.66 -16.41 -16.61
CA GLY A 147 -2.55 -17.31 -16.89
C GLY A 147 -1.30 -17.10 -16.03
N GLN A 148 -1.21 -16.02 -15.25
CA GLN A 148 -0.06 -15.78 -14.36
C GLN A 148 0.02 -16.88 -13.29
N GLN A 149 1.14 -17.60 -13.27
CA GLN A 149 1.42 -18.61 -12.26
C GLN A 149 1.87 -17.94 -10.96
N THR A 150 1.30 -18.39 -9.85
CA THR A 150 1.66 -17.93 -8.50
C THR A 150 1.77 -19.13 -7.57
N THR A 151 2.17 -18.94 -6.32
CA THR A 151 2.26 -20.06 -5.36
C THR A 151 0.90 -20.67 -5.02
N THR A 152 -0.19 -19.89 -5.07
CA THR A 152 -1.58 -20.38 -4.86
C THR A 152 -2.29 -20.74 -6.17
N THR A 153 -1.78 -20.29 -7.32
CA THR A 153 -2.26 -20.66 -8.66
C THR A 153 -1.14 -21.25 -9.53
N PRO A 154 -0.65 -22.47 -9.22
CA PRO A 154 0.50 -23.05 -9.93
C PRO A 154 0.23 -23.36 -11.41
N ARG A 155 -1.05 -23.50 -11.80
CA ARG A 155 -1.47 -23.69 -13.20
C ARG A 155 -1.84 -22.37 -13.91
N GLY A 156 -1.61 -21.24 -13.25
CA GLY A 156 -2.00 -19.92 -13.72
C GLY A 156 -3.37 -19.49 -13.19
N ARG A 157 -3.63 -18.17 -13.15
CA ARG A 157 -4.97 -17.64 -12.89
C ARG A 157 -5.93 -18.08 -14.01
N GLU A 158 -7.00 -18.75 -13.64
CA GLU A 158 -8.07 -19.16 -14.56
C GLU A 158 -9.23 -18.15 -14.53
N ARG A 159 -10.08 -18.16 -15.57
CA ARG A 159 -11.24 -17.26 -15.66
C ARG A 159 -12.26 -17.47 -14.52
N SER A 160 -12.29 -18.65 -13.95
CA SER A 160 -13.08 -19.01 -12.76
C SER A 160 -12.69 -18.20 -11.51
N ALA A 161 -11.44 -17.74 -11.43
CA ALA A 161 -10.95 -16.82 -10.40
C ALA A 161 -11.18 -15.33 -10.75
N GLY A 162 -12.00 -15.04 -11.77
CA GLY A 162 -12.25 -13.70 -12.27
C GLY A 162 -11.10 -13.12 -13.08
N LEU A 163 -11.31 -11.90 -13.58
CA LEU A 163 -10.30 -11.12 -14.31
C LEU A 163 -9.55 -10.16 -13.38
N PRO A 164 -8.36 -9.68 -13.77
CA PRO A 164 -7.58 -8.72 -12.98
C PRO A 164 -8.38 -7.47 -12.64
N LEU A 165 -8.36 -7.06 -11.37
CA LEU A 165 -9.12 -5.92 -10.89
C LEU A 165 -8.43 -4.60 -11.28
N ARG A 166 -9.18 -3.72 -11.95
CA ARG A 166 -8.69 -2.47 -12.53
C ARG A 166 -8.97 -1.28 -11.61
N MET A 167 -8.10 -1.09 -10.61
CA MET A 167 -8.34 -0.13 -9.52
C MET A 167 -8.37 1.33 -9.98
N ALA A 168 -7.44 1.80 -10.83
CA ALA A 168 -7.48 3.19 -11.29
C ALA A 168 -8.77 3.51 -12.07
N GLU A 169 -9.27 2.61 -12.91
CA GLU A 169 -10.53 2.79 -13.62
C GLU A 169 -11.70 2.85 -12.64
N MET A 170 -11.79 1.91 -11.69
CA MET A 170 -12.84 1.90 -10.67
C MET A 170 -12.86 3.19 -9.86
N ILE A 171 -11.70 3.63 -9.34
CA ILE A 171 -11.56 4.85 -8.54
C ILE A 171 -11.82 6.09 -9.40
N GLY A 172 -11.42 6.08 -10.67
CA GLY A 172 -11.67 7.17 -11.61
C GLY A 172 -13.15 7.42 -11.92
N GLN A 173 -14.04 6.45 -11.65
CA GLN A 173 -15.48 6.62 -11.78
C GLN A 173 -16.17 7.18 -10.53
N LEU A 174 -15.46 7.28 -9.40
CA LEU A 174 -16.01 7.82 -8.16
C LEU A 174 -16.05 9.35 -8.23
N ASP A 175 -16.97 9.98 -7.48
CA ASP A 175 -17.10 11.44 -7.45
C ASP A 175 -15.97 12.10 -6.65
N GLY A 176 -15.58 11.49 -5.52
CA GLY A 176 -14.64 12.06 -4.55
C GLY A 176 -13.21 12.33 -5.06
N PRO A 177 -12.57 11.41 -5.82
CA PRO A 177 -11.21 11.63 -6.34
C PRO A 177 -11.16 12.81 -7.31
N VAL A 178 -10.16 13.67 -7.20
CA VAL A 178 -9.94 14.77 -8.17
C VAL A 178 -8.88 14.45 -9.21
N TYR A 179 -8.01 13.48 -8.89
CA TYR A 179 -6.92 13.05 -9.75
C TYR A 179 -6.63 11.56 -9.59
N VAL A 180 -6.62 10.84 -10.71
CA VAL A 180 -6.37 9.41 -10.80
C VAL A 180 -5.50 9.16 -12.03
N GLU A 181 -4.27 8.66 -11.83
CA GLU A 181 -3.35 8.35 -12.93
C GLU A 181 -2.66 7.01 -12.72
N ARG A 182 -2.52 6.24 -13.80
CA ARG A 182 -1.68 5.04 -13.84
C ARG A 182 -0.35 5.33 -14.55
N VAL A 183 0.74 4.99 -13.89
CA VAL A 183 2.13 5.13 -14.37
C VAL A 183 2.89 3.81 -14.21
N ALA A 184 4.13 3.74 -14.68
CA ALA A 184 4.96 2.55 -14.61
C ALA A 184 6.45 2.86 -14.40
N LEU A 185 7.24 1.84 -14.07
CA LEU A 185 8.67 1.97 -13.73
C LEU A 185 9.64 1.28 -14.69
N PHE A 186 9.15 0.55 -15.69
CA PHE A 186 9.97 -0.35 -16.51
C PHE A 186 10.95 0.33 -17.49
N ASN A 187 10.89 1.65 -17.68
CA ASN A 187 11.90 2.38 -18.46
C ASN A 187 12.04 3.84 -18.06
N ALA A 188 13.07 4.51 -18.57
CA ALA A 188 13.38 5.90 -18.25
C ALA A 188 12.22 6.88 -18.54
N LYS A 189 11.50 6.70 -19.64
CA LYS A 189 10.36 7.56 -20.02
C LYS A 189 9.23 7.42 -19.02
N GLN A 190 8.88 6.19 -18.65
CA GLN A 190 7.80 5.94 -17.68
C GLN A 190 8.20 6.37 -16.27
N ARG A 191 9.46 6.17 -15.87
CA ARG A 191 10.02 6.68 -14.61
C ARG A 191 9.87 8.19 -14.44
N VAL A 192 10.15 8.96 -15.49
CA VAL A 192 9.94 10.42 -15.47
C VAL A 192 8.46 10.78 -15.31
N LYS A 193 7.56 10.04 -15.97
CA LYS A 193 6.12 10.24 -15.80
C LYS A 193 5.65 9.88 -14.39
N ALA A 194 6.14 8.76 -13.83
CA ALA A 194 5.83 8.34 -12.47
C ALA A 194 6.27 9.39 -11.44
N LYS A 195 7.49 9.94 -11.57
CA LYS A 195 7.95 11.06 -10.74
C LYS A 195 6.98 12.24 -10.79
N LYS A 196 6.56 12.65 -11.99
CA LYS A 196 5.65 13.78 -12.19
C LYS A 196 4.26 13.52 -11.60
N ALA A 197 3.70 12.34 -11.81
CA ALA A 197 2.37 11.97 -11.30
C ALA A 197 2.35 11.90 -9.76
N ILE A 198 3.36 11.28 -9.14
CA ILE A 198 3.52 11.24 -7.69
C ILE A 198 3.64 12.65 -7.11
N LYS A 199 4.50 13.50 -7.69
CA LYS A 199 4.63 14.90 -7.26
C LYS A 199 3.31 15.68 -7.44
N LYS A 200 2.60 15.47 -8.55
CA LYS A 200 1.29 16.11 -8.79
C LYS A 200 0.29 15.70 -7.70
N ALA A 201 0.13 14.41 -7.42
CA ALA A 201 -0.78 13.92 -6.39
C ALA A 201 -0.51 14.55 -5.01
N ILE A 202 0.76 14.59 -4.59
CA ILE A 202 1.15 15.18 -3.30
C ILE A 202 0.92 16.71 -3.31
N ARG A 203 1.28 17.41 -4.40
CA ARG A 203 1.04 18.85 -4.54
C ARG A 203 -0.45 19.20 -4.45
N LEU A 204 -1.34 18.41 -5.04
CA LEU A 204 -2.79 18.65 -4.94
C LEU A 204 -3.28 18.63 -3.49
N GLN A 205 -2.65 17.84 -2.63
CA GLN A 205 -2.95 17.84 -1.21
C GLN A 205 -2.46 19.10 -0.50
N VAL A 206 -1.27 19.60 -0.86
CA VAL A 206 -0.74 20.90 -0.38
C VAL A 206 -1.66 22.05 -0.77
N GLU A 207 -2.24 21.98 -1.96
CA GLU A 207 -3.23 22.94 -2.48
C GLU A 207 -4.65 22.70 -1.96
N ASN A 208 -4.84 21.72 -1.06
CA ASN A 208 -6.13 21.34 -0.47
C ASN A 208 -7.22 21.01 -1.51
N LYS A 209 -6.85 20.42 -2.66
CA LYS A 209 -7.78 20.20 -3.79
C LYS A 209 -8.61 18.92 -3.70
N GLY A 210 -8.21 17.93 -2.89
CA GLY A 210 -8.97 16.70 -2.69
C GLY A 210 -8.16 15.42 -2.90
N TYR A 211 -8.86 14.29 -2.89
CA TYR A 211 -8.28 12.96 -2.94
C TYR A 211 -7.54 12.68 -4.26
N SER A 212 -6.36 12.10 -4.17
CA SER A 212 -5.53 11.73 -5.32
C SER A 212 -5.07 10.27 -5.25
N PHE A 213 -5.04 9.60 -6.40
CA PHE A 213 -4.64 8.21 -6.53
C PHE A 213 -3.65 8.02 -7.67
N VAL A 214 -2.50 7.43 -7.38
CA VAL A 214 -1.49 7.08 -8.39
C VAL A 214 -1.24 5.59 -8.34
N GLU A 215 -1.66 4.87 -9.38
CA GLU A 215 -1.31 3.47 -9.57
C GLU A 215 0.04 3.38 -10.28
N VAL A 216 0.99 2.68 -9.68
CA VAL A 216 2.34 2.49 -10.21
C VAL A 216 2.51 1.01 -10.54
N LEU A 217 2.55 0.69 -11.83
CA LEU A 217 2.92 -0.65 -12.28
C LEU A 217 4.42 -0.86 -11.98
N SER A 218 4.72 -1.90 -11.22
CA SER A 218 6.01 -2.10 -10.56
C SER A 218 6.49 -3.54 -10.70
N GLU A 219 7.80 -3.71 -10.84
CA GLU A 219 8.44 -4.99 -11.03
C GLU A 219 8.53 -5.78 -9.71
N CYS A 220 8.23 -7.09 -9.77
CA CYS A 220 8.53 -8.05 -8.70
C CYS A 220 9.39 -9.22 -9.23
N PRO A 221 10.69 -8.99 -9.52
CA PRO A 221 11.55 -10.00 -10.16
C PRO A 221 11.61 -11.31 -9.37
N THR A 222 11.62 -11.23 -8.03
CA THR A 222 11.71 -12.39 -7.14
C THR A 222 10.60 -13.40 -7.34
N HIS A 223 9.33 -12.96 -7.41
CA HIS A 223 8.20 -13.89 -7.53
C HIS A 223 7.82 -14.18 -8.96
N LEU A 224 8.16 -13.30 -9.90
CA LEU A 224 8.15 -13.61 -11.33
C LEU A 224 9.25 -14.61 -11.71
N LYS A 225 10.25 -14.83 -10.84
CA LYS A 225 11.45 -15.66 -11.09
C LYS A 225 12.20 -15.20 -12.34
N MET A 226 12.26 -13.88 -12.53
CA MET A 226 12.86 -13.22 -13.67
C MET A 226 14.06 -12.39 -13.22
N THR A 227 14.99 -12.15 -14.13
CA THR A 227 15.98 -11.08 -13.94
C THR A 227 15.28 -9.71 -13.90
N PRO A 228 15.91 -8.67 -13.34
CA PRO A 228 15.33 -7.32 -13.34
C PRO A 228 14.90 -6.83 -14.73
N LEU A 229 15.71 -7.05 -15.76
CA LEU A 229 15.41 -6.62 -17.13
C LEU A 229 14.24 -7.39 -17.74
N GLU A 230 14.13 -8.69 -17.45
CA GLU A 230 12.98 -9.50 -17.88
C GLU A 230 11.70 -9.07 -17.16
N ALA A 231 11.78 -8.72 -15.88
CA ALA A 231 10.64 -8.22 -15.12
C ALA A 231 10.17 -6.85 -15.65
N GLU A 232 11.08 -5.95 -16.01
CA GLU A 232 10.74 -4.69 -16.69
C GLU A 232 9.96 -4.95 -17.99
N LYS A 233 10.47 -5.86 -18.84
CA LYS A 233 9.78 -6.27 -20.07
C LYS A 233 8.42 -6.90 -19.80
N TRP A 234 8.31 -7.74 -18.78
CA TRP A 234 7.05 -8.36 -18.40
C TRP A 234 6.00 -7.31 -18.00
N VAL A 235 6.39 -6.27 -17.25
CA VAL A 235 5.46 -5.17 -16.95
C VAL A 235 5.03 -4.45 -18.24
N GLU A 236 5.97 -4.18 -19.15
CA GLU A 236 5.69 -3.51 -20.42
C GLU A 236 4.78 -4.33 -21.36
N GLU A 237 5.07 -5.62 -21.53
CA GLU A 237 4.46 -6.47 -22.54
C GLU A 237 3.20 -7.19 -22.02
N GLU A 238 3.10 -7.47 -20.72
CA GLU A 238 2.01 -8.27 -20.14
C GLU A 238 1.08 -7.42 -19.25
N MET A 239 1.62 -6.57 -18.37
CA MET A 239 0.78 -5.77 -17.47
C MET A 239 0.12 -4.60 -18.19
N VAL A 240 0.85 -3.83 -19.00
CA VAL A 240 0.32 -2.63 -19.67
C VAL A 240 -0.90 -2.91 -20.55
N PRO A 241 -0.97 -4.01 -21.34
CA PRO A 241 -2.19 -4.34 -22.08
C PRO A 241 -3.43 -4.57 -21.19
N VAL A 242 -3.23 -5.06 -19.96
CA VAL A 242 -4.32 -5.28 -18.99
C VAL A 242 -4.64 -4.01 -18.20
N PHE A 243 -3.62 -3.21 -17.91
CA PHE A 243 -3.66 -1.98 -17.12
C PHE A 243 -3.09 -0.80 -17.94
N PRO A 244 -3.87 -0.22 -18.86
CA PRO A 244 -3.38 0.84 -19.73
C PRO A 244 -2.89 2.06 -18.94
N LEU A 245 -1.71 2.56 -19.29
CA LEU A 245 -1.11 3.73 -18.65
C LEU A 245 -1.85 5.01 -19.04
N GLY A 246 -1.85 6.00 -18.14
CA GLY A 246 -2.42 7.33 -18.39
C GLY A 246 -3.40 7.78 -17.31
N VAL A 247 -3.90 8.99 -17.51
CA VAL A 247 -4.87 9.65 -16.63
C VAL A 247 -6.24 9.02 -16.80
N GLN A 248 -6.84 8.58 -15.70
CA GLN A 248 -8.22 8.07 -15.66
C GLN A 248 -9.21 9.15 -15.21
N LYS A 249 -8.77 10.10 -14.37
CA LYS A 249 -9.53 11.27 -13.93
C LYS A 249 -8.59 12.42 -13.61
N ASP A 250 -8.92 13.63 -14.06
CA ASP A 250 -8.19 14.85 -13.73
C ASP A 250 -9.11 16.06 -13.91
N ILE A 251 -9.87 16.36 -12.86
CA ILE A 251 -10.87 17.46 -12.84
C ILE A 251 -10.38 18.64 -12.00
N VAL A 252 -9.06 18.74 -11.80
CA VAL A 252 -8.40 19.69 -10.90
C VAL A 252 -8.74 21.15 -11.21
N GLU A 253 -8.97 21.49 -12.48
CA GLU A 253 -9.32 22.85 -12.92
C GLU A 253 -10.82 23.16 -12.74
N GLU A 254 -11.66 22.14 -12.54
CA GLU A 254 -13.11 22.27 -12.36
C GLU A 254 -13.49 22.41 -10.88
N ILE A 255 -12.59 22.04 -9.97
CA ILE A 255 -12.78 22.11 -8.52
C ILE A 255 -12.48 23.54 -8.05
N THR A 256 -13.49 24.23 -7.52
CA THR A 256 -13.21 25.39 -6.66
C THR A 256 -12.67 24.91 -5.32
N PRO A 257 -11.67 25.58 -4.70
CA PRO A 257 -11.08 25.19 -3.41
C PRO A 257 -12.04 25.19 -2.20
N ASP A 258 -13.36 25.24 -2.44
CA ASP A 258 -14.41 25.47 -1.45
C ASP A 258 -14.85 24.17 -0.77
N LEU A 259 -14.06 23.10 -0.85
CA LEU A 259 -14.05 22.08 0.21
C LEU A 259 -13.51 22.77 1.47
N GLU A 260 -14.32 23.65 2.06
CA GLU A 260 -14.24 24.03 3.47
C GLU A 260 -14.49 22.75 4.25
N PHE A 261 -13.47 21.90 4.31
CA PHE A 261 -13.33 20.94 5.37
C PHE A 261 -13.24 21.77 6.64
N LYS A 262 -14.40 22.06 7.24
CA LYS A 262 -14.49 22.71 8.54
C LYS A 262 -13.96 21.68 9.53
N PRO A 263 -12.74 21.86 10.06
CA PRO A 263 -12.20 20.92 11.01
C PRO A 263 -13.19 20.85 12.16
N PHE A 264 -13.67 19.65 12.46
CA PHE A 264 -14.33 19.47 13.74
C PHE A 264 -13.25 19.68 14.80
N THR A 265 -13.37 20.72 15.63
CA THR A 265 -12.48 20.88 16.78
C THR A 265 -12.75 19.71 17.72
N PRO A 266 -11.82 18.75 17.87
CA PRO A 266 -12.07 17.60 18.73
C PRO A 266 -12.24 18.10 20.17
N SER A 267 -13.45 17.98 20.72
CA SER A 267 -13.66 18.19 22.15
C SER A 267 -13.39 16.86 22.85
N PHE A 268 -12.20 16.69 23.38
CA PHE A 268 -11.92 15.61 24.31
C PHE A 268 -11.38 16.21 25.61
N ASP A 269 -11.76 15.57 26.72
CA ASP A 269 -11.17 15.88 28.02
C ASP A 269 -9.82 15.15 28.10
N GLU A 270 -8.73 15.93 28.16
CA GLU A 270 -7.37 15.42 28.24
C GLU A 270 -7.18 14.47 29.42
N GLN A 271 -7.83 14.72 30.57
CA GLN A 271 -7.73 13.84 31.73
C GLN A 271 -8.47 12.52 31.51
N VAL A 272 -9.62 12.55 30.83
CA VAL A 272 -10.34 11.33 30.46
C VAL A 272 -9.52 10.50 29.47
N ILE A 273 -8.94 11.12 28.43
CA ILE A 273 -8.08 10.39 27.48
C ILE A 273 -6.83 9.84 28.18
N LYS A 274 -6.17 10.62 29.03
CA LYS A 274 -5.02 10.14 29.81
C LYS A 274 -5.40 9.01 30.79
N GLY A 275 -6.61 9.04 31.34
CA GLY A 275 -7.13 7.96 32.19
C GLY A 275 -7.49 6.68 31.43
N LEU A 276 -7.84 6.80 30.14
CA LEU A 276 -8.10 5.66 29.24
C LEU A 276 -6.80 5.07 28.64
N ILE A 277 -5.78 5.89 28.48
CA ILE A 277 -4.41 5.45 28.17
C ILE A 277 -3.84 4.88 29.48
N VAL A 278 -4.24 3.66 29.81
CA VAL A 278 -3.59 2.89 30.86
C VAL A 278 -2.12 2.79 30.47
N GLU A 279 -1.21 3.25 31.34
CA GLU A 279 0.21 2.88 31.24
C GLU A 279 0.25 1.37 30.99
N GLY A 280 0.68 0.97 29.80
CA GLY A 280 0.59 -0.42 29.39
C GLY A 280 1.26 -1.27 30.46
N GLU A 281 0.47 -2.09 31.17
CA GLU A 281 1.04 -3.09 32.05
C GLU A 281 1.91 -3.98 31.16
N GLU A 282 3.19 -4.14 31.53
CA GLU A 282 4.09 -5.17 31.00
C GLU A 282 3.64 -6.59 31.45
N GLY A 283 2.34 -6.81 31.56
CA GLY A 283 1.74 -8.10 31.83
C GLY A 283 1.81 -8.95 30.57
N LYS A 284 2.52 -10.08 30.63
CA LYS A 284 2.31 -11.18 29.68
C LYS A 284 0.81 -11.48 29.66
N VAL A 285 0.15 -11.16 28.54
CA VAL A 285 -1.24 -11.54 28.30
C VAL A 285 -1.37 -13.03 28.60
N GLU A 286 -2.28 -13.38 29.51
CA GLU A 286 -2.49 -14.75 29.93
C GLU A 286 -2.90 -15.57 28.69
N ARG A 287 -2.06 -16.53 28.31
CA ARG A 287 -2.34 -17.40 27.17
C ARG A 287 -3.38 -18.42 27.61
N TYR A 288 -4.62 -18.24 27.18
CA TYR A 288 -5.71 -19.20 27.42
C TYR A 288 -5.52 -20.55 26.69
N THR A 289 -4.52 -20.66 25.80
CA THR A 289 -4.19 -21.91 25.09
C THR A 289 -2.82 -22.43 25.50
N SER A 290 -2.82 -23.53 26.27
CA SER A 290 -1.63 -24.26 26.72
C SER A 290 -1.30 -25.47 25.82
N SER A 291 -2.25 -25.93 25.01
CA SER A 291 -2.08 -26.97 24.00
C SER A 291 -3.12 -26.83 22.87
N PHE A 292 -2.92 -27.54 21.76
CA PHE A 292 -3.86 -27.64 20.65
C PHE A 292 -4.83 -28.81 20.90
N PRO A 293 -6.10 -28.77 20.46
CA PRO A 293 -6.96 -29.95 20.53
C PRO A 293 -6.32 -31.11 19.75
N GLU A 294 -5.97 -32.17 20.48
CA GLU A 294 -5.69 -33.47 19.87
C GLU A 294 -7.05 -34.07 19.46
N HIS A 295 -7.21 -34.32 18.16
CA HIS A 295 -8.31 -35.06 17.50
C HIS A 295 -9.63 -35.17 18.28
N ILE A 296 -10.67 -34.42 17.86
CA ILE A 296 -12.00 -34.46 18.49
C ILE A 296 -12.70 -35.82 18.22
N ALA A 297 -12.38 -36.48 17.10
CA ALA A 297 -12.76 -37.86 16.78
C ALA A 297 -11.60 -38.65 16.14
N LYS A 298 -11.72 -39.99 16.15
CA LYS A 298 -10.68 -40.94 15.69
C LYS A 298 -10.27 -40.76 14.21
N ASP A 299 -11.14 -40.15 13.42
CA ASP A 299 -10.99 -39.97 11.97
C ASP A 299 -10.86 -38.47 11.58
N ASP A 300 -10.68 -37.57 12.57
CA ASP A 300 -10.63 -36.13 12.31
C ASP A 300 -9.34 -35.72 11.60
N ILE A 301 -9.50 -34.97 10.51
CA ILE A 301 -8.41 -34.28 9.82
C ILE A 301 -8.20 -32.92 10.50
N SER A 302 -7.08 -32.76 11.21
CA SER A 302 -6.70 -31.48 11.80
C SER A 302 -5.81 -30.69 10.84
N LEU A 303 -6.27 -29.51 10.43
CA LEU A 303 -5.51 -28.57 9.59
C LEU A 303 -5.05 -27.38 10.43
N LYS A 304 -3.74 -27.15 10.48
CA LYS A 304 -3.16 -25.95 11.11
C LYS A 304 -2.77 -24.96 10.03
N LEU A 305 -3.47 -23.82 10.00
CA LEU A 305 -3.23 -22.75 9.05
C LEU A 305 -2.78 -21.51 9.85
N ALA A 306 -1.49 -21.20 9.81
CA ALA A 306 -0.91 -20.07 10.55
C ALA A 306 -0.41 -19.00 9.56
N GLY A 307 -0.62 -17.71 9.91
CA GLY A 307 -0.13 -16.58 9.11
C GLY A 307 -0.99 -16.20 7.89
N ALA A 308 -2.23 -16.66 7.81
CA ALA A 308 -3.13 -16.40 6.68
C ALA A 308 -3.83 -15.03 6.79
N GLY A 309 -3.22 -13.97 6.23
CA GLY A 309 -3.91 -12.73 5.87
C GLY A 309 -4.17 -12.68 4.36
N GLY A 310 -5.24 -12.00 3.92
CA GLY A 310 -5.61 -11.90 2.49
C GLY A 310 -6.03 -13.24 1.88
N ASP A 311 -5.55 -13.54 0.67
CA ASP A 311 -5.78 -14.78 -0.10
C ASP A 311 -5.36 -16.06 0.63
N GLY A 312 -4.51 -15.98 1.67
CA GLY A 312 -4.20 -17.10 2.54
C GLY A 312 -5.44 -17.66 3.26
N ALA A 313 -6.40 -16.79 3.61
CA ALA A 313 -7.66 -17.20 4.21
C ALA A 313 -8.62 -17.84 3.18
N GLN A 314 -8.58 -17.37 1.92
CA GLN A 314 -9.34 -17.99 0.83
C GLN A 314 -8.75 -19.35 0.43
N THR A 315 -7.43 -19.47 0.37
CA THR A 315 -6.72 -20.74 0.14
C THR A 315 -7.03 -21.73 1.27
N ALA A 316 -7.02 -21.27 2.52
CA ALA A 316 -7.44 -22.05 3.68
C ALA A 316 -8.87 -22.59 3.52
N ALA A 317 -9.81 -21.72 3.17
CA ALA A 317 -11.19 -22.10 2.93
C ALA A 317 -11.30 -23.12 1.79
N LEU A 318 -10.66 -22.89 0.64
CA LEU A 318 -10.67 -23.80 -0.50
C LEU A 318 -10.08 -25.19 -0.18
N LEU A 319 -9.00 -25.25 0.59
CA LEU A 319 -8.44 -26.52 1.06
C LEU A 319 -9.43 -27.27 1.94
N ILE A 320 -10.09 -26.56 2.87
CA ILE A 320 -11.14 -27.15 3.71
C ILE A 320 -12.32 -27.66 2.85
N THR A 321 -12.81 -26.88 1.88
CA THR A 321 -13.96 -27.29 1.05
C THR A 321 -13.66 -28.44 0.10
N ARG A 322 -12.42 -28.59 -0.37
CA ARG A 322 -12.02 -29.69 -1.28
C ARG A 322 -11.69 -30.98 -0.55
N MET A 323 -11.44 -30.91 0.76
CA MET A 323 -11.18 -32.07 1.60
C MET A 323 -12.46 -32.66 2.22
N ALA A 324 -13.55 -31.88 2.26
CA ALA A 324 -14.91 -32.34 2.60
C ALA A 324 -15.60 -32.98 1.38
#